data_AF-A0A6A6K848-F1
#
_entry.id   AF-A0A6A6K848-F1
#
_cell.length_a   1.000
_cell.length_b   1.000
_cell.length_c   1.000
_cell.angle_alpha   90.00
_cell.angle_beta   90.00
_cell.angle_gamma   90.00
#
_symmetry.space_group_name_H-M   'P 1'
#
loop_
_entity.id
_entity.type
_entity.pdbx_description
1 polymer ?
#
loop_
_entity_poly.entity_id
_entity_poly.type
_entity_poly.pdbx_seq_one_letter_code
_entity_poly.pdbx_strand_id
1 'polypeptide(L)'
;MLAALKEFIVNEGGGEAPLEGSIPDMTSSTELYVNLQKIYQAKAEADYLIIEQRVKNILKKIGRDPDGISKTMIKSFCKNARKLKVCRYRLLEDEFSNPSLPQLQKYLTDEDYSVAMGFYILLRAVDRFTANYNSFPGQFDGEMDEDISRLKTTAVGLLSDLGCNGSPLTEDLINEMCRFGASELHAVAAFIGGVASQEVIKILSSSDGMVDLFAGAASLHRIEEAFFASLRGAQYLGRVL
;
A
#
# COMPACT_ATOMS: atom_id res chain seq x y z
N MET A 1 -23.76 -3.68 2.76
CA MET A 1 -23.65 -2.46 1.93
C MET A 1 -23.20 -2.76 0.50
N LEU A 2 -22.05 -3.41 0.24
CA LEU A 2 -21.63 -3.75 -1.14
C LEU A 2 -22.65 -4.58 -1.93
N ALA A 3 -23.31 -5.56 -1.30
CA ALA A 3 -24.38 -6.32 -1.93
C ALA A 3 -25.58 -5.42 -2.31
N ALA A 4 -25.96 -4.48 -1.44
CA ALA A 4 -27.02 -3.51 -1.72
C ALA A 4 -26.64 -2.57 -2.88
N LEU A 5 -25.37 -2.14 -2.93
CA LEU A 5 -24.85 -1.34 -4.05
C LEU A 5 -24.91 -2.12 -5.37
N LYS A 6 -24.51 -3.39 -5.37
CA LYS A 6 -24.60 -4.26 -6.55
C LYS A 6 -26.04 -4.39 -7.03
N GLU A 7 -26.99 -4.63 -6.12
CA GLU A 7 -28.41 -4.68 -6.46
C GLU A 7 -28.95 -3.33 -6.96
N PHE A 8 -28.52 -2.21 -6.37
CA PHE A 8 -28.90 -0.88 -6.82
C PHE A 8 -28.47 -0.63 -8.26
N ILE A 9 -27.19 -0.89 -8.59
CA ILE A 9 -26.62 -0.67 -9.92
C ILE A 9 -27.41 -1.42 -11.00
N VAL A 10 -27.82 -2.65 -10.72
CA VAL A 10 -28.55 -3.51 -11.67
C VAL A 10 -30.01 -3.07 -11.87
N ASN A 11 -30.67 -2.56 -10.84
CA ASN A 11 -32.11 -2.32 -10.87
C ASN A 11 -32.46 -0.83 -11.02
N GLU A 12 -32.12 0.01 -10.05
CA GLU A 12 -32.49 1.44 -10.04
C GLU A 12 -31.42 2.38 -10.59
N GLY A 13 -30.15 1.95 -10.54
CA GLY A 13 -29.00 2.75 -10.92
C GLY A 13 -28.75 2.81 -12.43
N GLY A 14 -29.43 1.99 -13.25
CA GLY A 14 -29.24 1.98 -14.70
C GLY A 14 -27.80 1.66 -15.12
N GLY A 15 -27.10 0.81 -14.36
CA GLY A 15 -25.68 0.50 -14.56
C GLY A 15 -24.72 1.43 -13.82
N GLU A 16 -25.21 2.46 -13.14
CA GLU A 16 -24.40 3.45 -12.44
C GLU A 16 -24.50 3.36 -10.91
N ALA A 17 -23.42 3.80 -10.25
CA ALA A 17 -23.38 3.98 -8.79
C ALA A 17 -24.26 5.16 -8.35
N PRO A 18 -24.74 5.19 -7.08
CA PRO A 18 -25.54 6.29 -6.54
C PRO A 18 -24.80 7.62 -6.70
N LEU A 19 -25.57 8.71 -6.82
CA LEU A 19 -25.02 10.04 -7.00
C LEU A 19 -24.37 10.57 -5.71
N GLU A 20 -23.20 11.20 -5.83
CA GLU A 20 -22.50 11.82 -4.70
C GLU A 20 -23.26 13.05 -4.14
N GLY A 21 -24.00 13.74 -5.01
CA GLY A 21 -24.82 14.91 -4.67
C GLY A 21 -24.07 16.23 -4.62
N SER A 22 -22.73 16.23 -4.63
CA SER A 22 -21.91 17.42 -4.77
C SER A 22 -21.58 17.71 -6.24
N ILE A 23 -21.55 18.99 -6.60
CA ILE A 23 -21.07 19.49 -7.89
C ILE A 23 -19.86 20.42 -7.65
N PRO A 24 -18.87 20.44 -8.54
CA PRO A 24 -17.76 21.39 -8.47
C PRO A 24 -18.25 22.82 -8.77
N ASP A 25 -17.44 23.80 -8.39
CA ASP A 25 -17.69 25.19 -8.73
C ASP A 25 -17.72 25.40 -10.26
N MET A 26 -18.55 26.33 -10.73
CA MET A 26 -18.70 26.65 -12.14
C MET A 26 -19.18 28.09 -12.37
N THR A 27 -18.69 28.71 -13.44
CA THR A 27 -19.16 30.04 -13.85
C THR A 27 -20.63 29.98 -14.27
N SER A 28 -21.50 30.53 -13.43
CA SER A 28 -22.95 30.56 -13.61
C SER A 28 -23.56 31.67 -12.76
N SER A 29 -24.84 31.98 -12.97
CA SER A 29 -25.55 32.84 -12.01
C SER A 29 -25.79 32.07 -10.71
N THR A 30 -25.83 32.78 -9.58
CA THR A 30 -26.09 32.19 -8.25
C THR A 30 -27.36 31.35 -8.25
N GLU A 31 -28.42 31.82 -8.91
CA GLU A 31 -29.70 31.11 -8.98
C GLU A 31 -29.59 29.79 -9.74
N LEU A 32 -28.93 29.78 -10.91
CA LEU A 32 -28.75 28.56 -11.70
C LEU A 32 -27.88 27.55 -10.96
N TYR A 33 -26.80 28.00 -10.32
CA TYR A 33 -25.92 27.14 -9.52
C TYR A 33 -26.68 26.47 -8.37
N VAL A 34 -27.43 27.25 -7.58
CA VAL A 34 -28.20 26.74 -6.44
C VAL A 34 -29.30 25.79 -6.90
N ASN A 35 -29.98 26.08 -8.00
CA ASN A 35 -31.00 25.19 -8.55
C ASN A 35 -30.40 23.85 -9.02
N LEU A 36 -29.26 23.90 -9.72
CA LEU A 36 -28.56 22.69 -10.15
C LEU A 36 -28.08 21.86 -8.95
N GLN A 37 -27.49 22.51 -7.94
CA GLN A 37 -27.04 21.86 -6.72
C GLN A 37 -28.19 21.12 -6.01
N LYS A 38 -29.38 21.74 -5.93
CA LYS A 38 -30.57 21.12 -5.34
C LYS A 38 -31.02 19.87 -6.10
N ILE A 39 -30.94 19.88 -7.43
CA ILE A 39 -31.28 18.70 -8.26
C ILE A 39 -30.35 17.53 -7.93
N TYR A 40 -29.04 17.78 -7.85
CA TYR A 40 -28.05 16.74 -7.50
C TYR A 40 -28.25 16.23 -6.07
N GLN A 41 -28.50 17.11 -5.11
CA GLN A 41 -28.78 16.72 -3.73
C GLN A 41 -30.07 15.89 -3.62
N ALA A 42 -31.14 16.27 -4.32
CA ALA A 42 -32.40 15.54 -4.32
C ALA A 42 -32.25 14.14 -4.91
N LYS A 43 -31.50 14.00 -6.02
CA LYS A 43 -31.22 12.69 -6.61
C LYS A 43 -30.34 11.83 -5.69
N ALA A 44 -29.30 12.40 -5.07
CA ALA A 44 -28.46 11.69 -4.12
C ALA A 44 -29.25 11.19 -2.89
N GLU A 45 -30.21 11.98 -2.39
CA GLU A 45 -31.09 11.56 -1.30
C GLU A 45 -32.04 10.43 -1.74
N ALA A 46 -32.61 10.50 -2.94
CA ALA A 46 -33.43 9.43 -3.49
C ALA A 46 -32.66 8.11 -3.64
N ASP A 47 -31.43 8.17 -4.15
CA ASP A 47 -30.55 7.00 -4.28
C ASP A 47 -30.17 6.41 -2.91
N TYR A 48 -29.88 7.29 -1.94
CA TYR A 48 -29.61 6.89 -0.56
C TYR A 48 -30.78 6.10 0.05
N LEU A 49 -32.02 6.56 -0.10
CA LEU A 49 -33.19 5.89 0.47
C LEU A 49 -33.39 4.47 -0.11
N ILE A 50 -33.12 4.30 -1.41
CA ILE A 50 -33.19 2.99 -2.06
C ILE A 50 -32.13 2.06 -1.48
N ILE A 51 -30.88 2.54 -1.35
CA ILE A 51 -29.79 1.75 -0.77
C ILE A 51 -30.06 1.44 0.70
N GLU A 52 -30.59 2.38 1.50
CA GLU A 52 -31.00 2.14 2.89
C GLU A 52 -31.99 0.97 2.96
N GLN A 53 -33.04 1.01 2.14
CA GLN A 53 -34.04 -0.06 2.12
C GLN A 53 -33.44 -1.41 1.71
N ARG A 54 -32.54 -1.44 0.72
CA ARG A 54 -31.83 -2.66 0.31
C ARG A 54 -30.93 -3.20 1.41
N VAL A 55 -30.18 -2.34 2.09
CA VAL A 55 -29.36 -2.71 3.25
C VAL A 55 -30.22 -3.36 4.33
N LYS A 56 -31.36 -2.74 4.69
CA LYS A 56 -32.31 -3.27 5.67
C LYS A 56 -32.87 -4.62 5.26
N ASN A 57 -33.27 -4.78 4.01
CA ASN A 57 -33.79 -6.04 3.47
C ASN A 57 -32.73 -7.15 3.52
N ILE A 58 -31.47 -6.84 3.20
CA ILE A 58 -30.37 -7.81 3.26
C ILE A 58 -30.06 -8.20 4.70
N LEU A 59 -30.01 -7.23 5.63
CA LEU A 59 -29.80 -7.50 7.07
C LEU A 59 -30.88 -8.45 7.61
N LYS A 60 -32.15 -8.21 7.28
CA LYS A 60 -33.26 -9.13 7.61
C LYS A 60 -33.04 -10.54 7.06
N LYS A 61 -32.64 -10.67 5.79
CA LYS A 61 -32.40 -11.97 5.14
C LYS A 61 -31.28 -12.77 5.82
N ILE A 62 -30.25 -12.11 6.33
CA ILE A 62 -29.13 -12.76 7.02
C ILE A 62 -29.33 -12.89 8.54
N GLY A 63 -30.52 -12.54 9.06
CA GLY A 63 -30.86 -12.65 10.48
C GLY A 63 -30.18 -11.61 11.38
N ARG A 64 -29.77 -10.47 10.84
CA ARG A 64 -29.21 -9.34 11.62
C ARG A 64 -30.24 -8.22 11.81
N ASP A 65 -30.02 -7.39 12.82
CA ASP A 65 -30.83 -6.21 13.09
C ASP A 65 -30.88 -5.29 11.85
N PRO A 66 -32.08 -4.96 11.32
CA PRO A 66 -32.24 -4.05 10.18
C PRO A 66 -31.61 -2.67 10.42
N ASP A 67 -31.60 -2.20 11.67
CA ASP A 67 -31.05 -0.89 12.03
C ASP A 67 -29.63 -0.99 12.61
N GLY A 68 -28.99 -2.16 12.50
CA GLY A 68 -27.61 -2.40 12.95
C GLY A 68 -26.54 -1.64 12.16
N ILE A 69 -26.90 -1.01 11.04
CA ILE A 69 -26.04 -0.07 10.30
C ILE A 69 -26.71 1.31 10.32
N SER A 70 -26.01 2.31 10.83
CA SER A 70 -26.55 3.66 10.96
C SER A 70 -26.83 4.32 9.61
N LYS A 71 -27.86 5.18 9.57
CA LYS A 71 -28.19 6.00 8.41
C LYS A 71 -27.03 6.88 7.94
N THR A 72 -26.27 7.43 8.89
CA THR A 72 -25.09 8.26 8.60
C THR A 72 -24.01 7.47 7.87
N MET A 73 -23.77 6.21 8.26
CA MET A 73 -22.83 5.33 7.59
C MET A 73 -23.29 4.99 6.17
N ILE A 74 -24.58 4.68 5.98
CA ILE A 74 -25.13 4.39 4.65
C ILE A 74 -25.03 5.63 3.75
N LYS A 75 -25.32 6.83 4.26
CA LYS A 75 -25.21 8.09 3.52
C LYS A 75 -23.77 8.40 3.11
N SER A 76 -22.81 8.22 4.02
CA SER A 76 -21.37 8.32 3.74
C SER A 76 -20.92 7.30 2.69
N PHE A 77 -21.41 6.06 2.79
CA PHE A 77 -21.14 5.01 1.82
C PHE A 77 -21.66 5.36 0.42
N CYS A 78 -22.89 5.89 0.29
CA CYS A 78 -23.45 6.32 -1.00
C CYS A 78 -22.63 7.45 -1.62
N LYS A 79 -22.26 8.45 -0.82
CA LYS A 79 -21.40 9.57 -1.26
C LYS A 79 -20.07 9.07 -1.85
N ASN A 80 -19.50 8.03 -1.25
CA ASN A 80 -18.20 7.49 -1.60
C ASN A 80 -18.24 6.20 -2.45
N ALA A 81 -19.41 5.78 -2.94
CA ALA A 81 -19.58 4.51 -3.65
C ALA A 81 -18.66 4.35 -4.86
N ARG A 82 -18.37 5.45 -5.57
CA ARG A 82 -17.47 5.50 -6.74
C ARG A 82 -15.98 5.44 -6.37
N LYS A 83 -15.64 5.68 -5.10
CA LYS A 83 -14.27 5.79 -4.59
C LYS A 83 -13.83 4.57 -3.77
N LEU A 84 -14.71 3.58 -3.63
CA LEU A 84 -14.44 2.37 -2.85
C LEU A 84 -13.25 1.61 -3.42
N LYS A 85 -12.30 1.26 -2.54
CA LYS A 85 -11.14 0.41 -2.85
C LYS A 85 -11.07 -0.71 -1.85
N VAL A 86 -10.71 -1.90 -2.32
CA VAL A 86 -10.48 -3.08 -1.47
C VAL A 86 -9.02 -3.45 -1.59
N CYS A 87 -8.26 -3.23 -0.52
CA CYS A 87 -6.87 -3.67 -0.41
C CYS A 87 -6.85 -5.07 0.18
N ARG A 88 -6.16 -6.00 -0.50
CA ARG A 88 -5.90 -7.36 0.00
C ARG A 88 -4.41 -7.59 -0.05
N TYR A 89 -3.85 -7.95 1.09
CA TYR A 89 -2.44 -8.27 1.24
C TYR A 89 -2.24 -9.78 1.24
N ARG A 90 -1.06 -10.21 0.81
CA ARG A 90 -0.61 -11.59 1.02
C ARG A 90 -0.14 -11.73 2.46
N LEU A 91 -0.21 -12.95 2.99
CA LEU A 91 0.37 -13.23 4.29
C LEU A 91 1.90 -13.20 4.18
N LEU A 92 2.56 -12.76 5.25
CA LEU A 92 4.01 -12.72 5.30
C LEU A 92 4.61 -14.11 5.11
N GLU A 93 4.00 -15.14 5.70
CA GLU A 93 4.45 -16.54 5.54
C GLU A 93 4.46 -17.01 4.07
N ASP A 94 3.48 -16.56 3.28
CA ASP A 94 3.38 -16.88 1.86
C ASP A 94 4.48 -16.20 1.05
N GLU A 95 4.93 -15.02 1.47
CA GLU A 95 6.05 -14.32 0.84
C GLU A 95 7.36 -15.09 1.01
N PHE A 96 7.56 -15.71 2.18
CA PHE A 96 8.75 -16.51 2.47
C PHE A 96 8.69 -17.90 1.86
N SER A 97 7.52 -18.55 1.90
CA SER A 97 7.37 -19.96 1.55
C SER A 97 6.91 -20.19 0.11
N ASN A 98 6.18 -19.23 -0.46
CA ASN A 98 5.59 -19.33 -1.80
C ASN A 98 5.70 -17.98 -2.57
N PRO A 99 6.92 -17.50 -2.84
CA PRO A 99 7.12 -16.23 -3.52
C PRO A 99 6.54 -16.23 -4.93
N SER A 100 6.03 -15.08 -5.37
CA SER A 100 5.51 -14.91 -6.73
C SER A 100 6.67 -14.73 -7.72
N LEU A 101 7.19 -15.85 -8.22
CA LEU A 101 8.35 -15.87 -9.14
C LEU A 101 8.22 -14.90 -10.32
N PRO A 102 7.09 -14.85 -11.06
CA PRO A 102 6.99 -13.99 -12.24
C PRO A 102 7.03 -12.50 -11.87
N GLN A 103 6.49 -12.13 -10.71
CA GLN A 103 6.53 -10.74 -10.24
C GLN A 103 7.92 -10.36 -9.76
N LEU A 104 8.57 -11.25 -9.01
CA LEU A 104 9.90 -11.01 -8.47
C LEU A 104 10.94 -10.87 -9.60
N GLN A 105 10.89 -11.75 -10.60
CA GLN A 105 11.74 -11.63 -11.80
C GLN A 105 11.47 -10.33 -12.56
N LYS A 106 10.19 -9.98 -12.76
CA LYS A 106 9.82 -8.72 -13.43
C LYS A 106 10.46 -7.52 -12.74
N TYR A 107 10.29 -7.38 -11.43
CA TYR A 107 10.79 -6.21 -10.69
C TYR A 107 12.32 -6.19 -10.57
N LEU A 108 12.99 -7.35 -10.51
CA LEU A 108 14.45 -7.42 -10.54
C LEU A 108 15.05 -6.93 -11.86
N THR A 109 14.32 -7.08 -12.97
CA THR A 109 14.76 -6.62 -14.30
C THR A 109 14.23 -5.24 -14.69
N ASP A 110 13.39 -4.64 -13.85
CA ASP A 110 12.75 -3.37 -14.12
C ASP A 110 13.70 -2.20 -13.82
N GLU A 111 13.79 -1.21 -14.72
CA GLU A 111 14.72 -0.09 -14.56
C GLU A 111 14.41 0.77 -13.33
N ASP A 112 13.13 0.90 -12.96
CA ASP A 112 12.69 1.74 -11.84
C ASP A 112 12.79 1.00 -10.50
N TYR A 113 12.60 -0.33 -10.49
CA TYR A 113 12.52 -1.14 -9.25
C TYR A 113 13.68 -2.11 -9.02
N SER A 114 14.59 -2.31 -9.98
CA SER A 114 15.69 -3.28 -9.83
C SER A 114 16.56 -3.02 -8.60
N VAL A 115 16.91 -1.77 -8.33
CA VAL A 115 17.69 -1.36 -7.14
C VAL A 115 16.92 -1.65 -5.85
N ALA A 116 15.63 -1.30 -5.85
CA ALA A 116 14.71 -1.52 -4.75
C ALA A 116 14.61 -3.01 -4.38
N MET A 117 14.34 -3.83 -5.39
CA MET A 117 14.30 -5.28 -5.25
C MET A 117 15.65 -5.87 -4.87
N GLY A 118 16.76 -5.32 -5.37
CA GLY A 118 18.09 -5.71 -4.97
C GLY A 118 18.31 -5.56 -3.46
N PHE A 119 17.91 -4.42 -2.89
CA PHE A 119 17.93 -4.20 -1.45
C PHE A 119 17.00 -5.15 -0.68
N TYR A 120 15.81 -5.43 -1.20
CA TYR A 120 14.92 -6.44 -0.59
C TYR A 120 15.58 -7.82 -0.50
N ILE A 121 16.19 -8.28 -1.61
CA ILE A 121 16.92 -9.56 -1.64
C ILE A 121 18.12 -9.52 -0.69
N LEU A 122 18.85 -8.40 -0.63
CA LEU A 122 19.98 -8.24 0.27
C LEU A 122 19.58 -8.25 1.74
N LEU A 123 18.48 -7.59 2.13
CA LEU A 123 17.98 -7.64 3.50
C LEU A 123 17.63 -9.08 3.91
N ARG A 124 17.00 -9.84 3.00
CA ARG A 124 16.74 -11.27 3.19
C ARG A 124 18.02 -12.09 3.29
N ALA A 125 19.04 -11.74 2.51
CA ALA A 125 20.35 -12.39 2.58
C ALA A 125 21.09 -12.05 3.87
N VAL A 126 20.96 -10.83 4.40
CA VAL A 126 21.49 -10.40 5.69
C VAL A 126 20.87 -11.22 6.81
N ASP A 127 19.56 -11.44 6.81
CA ASP A 127 18.91 -12.30 7.83
C ASP A 127 19.51 -13.72 7.83
N ARG A 128 19.73 -14.30 6.65
CA ARG A 128 20.37 -15.62 6.50
C ARG A 128 21.86 -15.59 6.88
N PHE A 129 22.56 -14.51 6.58
CA PHE A 129 23.94 -14.30 6.96
C PHE A 129 24.06 -14.28 8.49
N THR A 130 23.24 -13.47 9.17
CA THR A 130 23.24 -13.34 10.62
C THR A 130 22.91 -14.67 11.29
N ALA A 131 21.98 -15.45 10.74
CA ALA A 131 21.68 -16.80 11.22
C ALA A 131 22.86 -17.78 11.10
N ASN A 132 23.71 -17.62 10.09
CA ASN A 132 24.84 -18.52 9.83
C ASN A 132 26.12 -18.12 10.60
N TYR A 133 26.38 -16.81 10.72
CA TYR A 133 27.65 -16.28 11.22
C TYR A 133 27.54 -15.61 12.59
N ASN A 134 26.32 -15.41 13.13
CA ASN A 134 26.04 -14.70 14.39
C ASN A 134 26.57 -13.25 14.44
N SER A 135 26.77 -12.64 13.27
CA SER A 135 27.18 -11.24 13.10
C SER A 135 26.45 -10.64 11.91
N PHE A 136 26.38 -9.31 11.86
CA PHE A 136 25.91 -8.61 10.66
C PHE A 136 27.08 -8.35 9.70
N PRO A 137 26.85 -8.35 8.37
CA PRO A 137 27.90 -8.06 7.42
C PRO A 137 28.41 -6.63 7.58
N GLY A 138 29.73 -6.47 7.64
CA GLY A 138 30.41 -5.17 7.78
C GLY A 138 30.23 -4.52 9.16
N GLN A 139 29.83 -5.29 10.17
CA GLN A 139 29.74 -4.79 11.55
C GLN A 139 31.11 -4.49 12.16
N PHE A 140 32.16 -5.19 11.70
CA PHE A 140 33.53 -5.05 12.20
C PHE A 140 34.48 -4.66 11.06
N ASP A 141 35.29 -3.62 11.27
CA ASP A 141 36.17 -3.04 10.24
C ASP A 141 37.23 -4.00 9.66
N GLY A 142 37.55 -5.09 10.37
CA GLY A 142 38.62 -6.02 10.01
C GLY A 142 38.25 -7.13 9.02
N GLU A 143 36.95 -7.39 8.80
CA GLU A 143 36.46 -8.56 8.06
C GLU A 143 35.68 -8.19 6.79
N MET A 144 35.74 -6.92 6.35
CA MET A 144 34.84 -6.39 5.31
C MET A 144 34.91 -7.15 3.98
N ASP A 145 36.11 -7.48 3.48
CA ASP A 145 36.27 -8.25 2.24
C ASP A 145 35.71 -9.67 2.35
N GLU A 146 35.87 -10.29 3.52
CA GLU A 146 35.34 -11.63 3.80
C GLU A 146 33.80 -11.60 3.90
N ASP A 147 33.26 -10.59 4.58
CA ASP A 147 31.82 -10.37 4.71
C ASP A 147 31.16 -10.08 3.35
N ILE A 148 31.80 -9.29 2.48
CA ILE A 148 31.33 -9.07 1.11
C ILE A 148 31.22 -10.40 0.36
N SER A 149 32.25 -11.25 0.42
CA SER A 149 32.27 -12.56 -0.24
C SER A 149 31.20 -13.51 0.32
N ARG A 150 31.04 -13.56 1.65
CA ARG A 150 30.05 -14.37 2.35
C ARG A 150 28.62 -13.90 2.07
N LEU A 151 28.37 -12.59 2.08
CA LEU A 151 27.07 -12.00 1.76
C LEU A 151 26.68 -12.26 0.30
N LYS A 152 27.62 -12.07 -0.63
CA LYS A 152 27.43 -12.41 -2.05
C LYS A 152 27.03 -13.87 -2.22
N THR A 153 27.75 -14.79 -1.58
CA THR A 153 27.44 -16.23 -1.63
C THR A 153 26.04 -16.51 -1.09
N THR A 154 25.66 -15.85 0.01
CA THR A 154 24.34 -16.00 0.64
C THR A 154 23.21 -15.45 -0.25
N ALA A 155 23.42 -14.30 -0.88
CA ALA A 155 22.46 -13.66 -1.76
C ALA A 155 22.23 -14.46 -3.06
N VAL A 156 23.30 -14.97 -3.68
CA VAL A 156 23.21 -15.86 -4.86
C VAL A 156 22.49 -17.16 -4.50
N GLY A 157 22.80 -17.75 -3.34
CA GLY A 157 22.09 -18.94 -2.84
C GLY A 157 20.59 -18.68 -2.64
N LEU A 158 20.24 -17.54 -2.04
CA LEU A 158 18.84 -17.13 -1.87
C LEU A 158 18.13 -16.93 -3.21
N LEU A 159 18.74 -16.27 -4.18
CA LEU A 159 18.16 -16.10 -5.52
C LEU A 159 17.92 -17.45 -6.21
N SER A 160 18.80 -18.43 -5.96
CA SER A 160 18.63 -19.79 -6.49
C SER A 160 17.47 -20.53 -5.84
N ASP A 161 17.36 -20.46 -4.51
CA ASP A 161 16.24 -21.02 -3.75
C ASP A 161 14.90 -20.39 -4.17
N LEU A 162 14.91 -19.09 -4.47
CA LEU A 162 13.78 -18.33 -5.01
C LEU A 162 13.59 -18.52 -6.52
N GLY A 163 14.27 -19.44 -7.20
CA GLY A 163 14.07 -19.70 -8.64
C GLY A 163 14.38 -18.52 -9.58
N CYS A 164 15.14 -17.52 -9.11
CA CYS A 164 15.54 -16.32 -9.86
C CYS A 164 17.02 -16.39 -10.25
N ASN A 165 17.39 -17.55 -10.81
CA ASN A 165 18.74 -17.79 -11.29
C ASN A 165 19.07 -16.80 -12.43
N GLY A 166 20.17 -16.04 -12.27
CA GLY A 166 20.65 -15.11 -13.29
C GLY A 166 20.10 -13.69 -13.21
N SER A 167 19.30 -13.34 -12.19
CA SER A 167 18.93 -11.94 -11.94
C SER A 167 20.15 -11.12 -11.51
N PRO A 168 20.39 -9.94 -12.09
CA PRO A 168 21.57 -9.15 -11.78
C PRO A 168 21.41 -8.48 -10.40
N LEU A 169 22.12 -8.99 -9.41
CA LEU A 169 22.43 -8.23 -8.20
C LEU A 169 23.80 -7.58 -8.44
N THR A 170 23.86 -6.25 -8.41
CA THR A 170 25.12 -5.55 -8.67
C THR A 170 26.05 -5.68 -7.47
N GLU A 171 27.34 -5.87 -7.75
CA GLU A 171 28.37 -5.92 -6.69
C GLU A 171 28.36 -4.63 -5.86
N ASP A 172 28.06 -3.49 -6.47
CA ASP A 172 27.92 -2.21 -5.78
C ASP A 172 26.87 -2.27 -4.65
N LEU A 173 25.72 -2.89 -4.87
CA LEU A 173 24.70 -3.02 -3.82
C LEU A 173 25.15 -3.92 -2.67
N ILE A 174 25.91 -4.98 -2.97
CA ILE A 174 26.48 -5.88 -1.95
C ILE A 174 27.50 -5.12 -1.11
N ASN A 175 28.42 -4.40 -1.76
CA ASN A 175 29.43 -3.59 -1.10
C ASN A 175 28.79 -2.51 -0.21
N GLU A 176 27.76 -1.83 -0.72
CA GLU A 176 27.02 -0.82 0.04
C GLU A 176 26.27 -1.41 1.24
N MET A 177 25.71 -2.63 1.12
CA MET A 177 25.08 -3.31 2.25
C MET A 177 26.06 -3.62 3.37
N CYS A 178 27.26 -4.13 3.03
CA CYS A 178 28.32 -4.31 4.02
C CYS A 178 28.77 -2.97 4.61
N ARG A 179 28.91 -1.92 3.78
CA ARG A 179 29.30 -0.57 4.25
C ARG A 179 28.33 0.01 5.27
N PHE A 180 27.04 -0.32 5.20
CA PHE A 180 26.07 0.13 6.21
C PHE A 180 26.37 -0.45 7.60
N GLY A 181 26.99 -1.64 7.69
CA GLY A 181 27.42 -2.23 8.96
C GLY A 181 26.31 -2.39 9.99
N ALA A 182 25.08 -2.66 9.53
CA ALA A 182 23.86 -2.69 10.36
C ALA A 182 23.57 -1.38 11.15
N SER A 183 24.02 -0.23 10.64
CA SER A 183 23.77 1.07 11.26
C SER A 183 22.31 1.53 11.09
N GLU A 184 21.75 2.13 12.14
CA GLU A 184 20.44 2.79 12.10
C GLU A 184 20.61 4.31 12.10
N LEU A 185 20.61 4.91 10.90
CA LEU A 185 20.74 6.36 10.76
C LEU A 185 19.46 7.06 11.20
N HIS A 186 19.58 8.03 12.13
CA HIS A 186 18.44 8.76 12.68
C HIS A 186 17.52 9.39 11.62
N ALA A 187 18.10 9.99 10.57
CA ALA A 187 17.32 10.60 9.49
C ALA A 187 16.51 9.57 8.68
N VAL A 188 17.09 8.39 8.44
CA VAL A 188 16.41 7.27 7.76
C VAL A 188 15.29 6.74 8.64
N ALA A 189 15.58 6.46 9.91
CA ALA A 189 14.60 5.98 10.88
C ALA A 189 13.42 6.95 11.06
N ALA A 190 13.69 8.26 11.21
CA ALA A 190 12.65 9.29 11.34
C ALA A 190 11.74 9.34 10.10
N PHE A 191 12.33 9.23 8.91
CA PHE A 191 11.58 9.23 7.66
C PHE A 191 10.70 7.97 7.52
N ILE A 192 11.23 6.77 7.79
CA ILE A 192 10.45 5.53 7.81
C ILE A 192 9.35 5.57 8.87
N GLY A 193 9.62 6.12 10.05
CA GLY A 193 8.61 6.32 11.11
C GLY A 193 7.47 7.25 10.68
N GLY A 194 7.77 8.32 9.95
CA GLY A 194 6.77 9.21 9.36
C GLY A 194 5.87 8.50 8.35
N VAL A 195 6.48 7.66 7.50
CA VAL A 195 5.75 6.85 6.51
C VAL A 195 4.88 5.78 7.18
N ALA A 196 5.45 5.00 8.10
CA ALA A 196 4.75 3.94 8.83
C ALA A 196 3.57 4.48 9.66
N SER A 197 3.77 5.61 10.35
CA SER A 197 2.71 6.23 11.17
C SER A 197 1.51 6.67 10.32
N GLN A 198 1.73 7.17 9.11
CA GLN A 198 0.63 7.51 8.19
C GLN A 198 -0.19 6.30 7.76
N GLU A 199 0.46 5.16 7.49
CA GLU A 199 -0.26 3.91 7.18
C GLU A 199 -1.04 3.39 8.38
N VAL A 200 -0.48 3.47 9.59
CA VAL A 200 -1.19 3.12 10.83
C VAL A 200 -2.43 4.01 11.02
N ILE A 201 -2.31 5.32 10.80
CA ILE A 201 -3.44 6.24 10.89
C ILE A 201 -4.56 5.86 9.91
N LYS A 202 -4.23 5.44 8.68
CA LYS A 202 -5.23 4.98 7.68
C LYS A 202 -5.97 3.72 8.14
N ILE A 203 -5.25 2.77 8.74
CA ILE A 203 -5.85 1.53 9.27
C ILE A 203 -6.80 1.87 10.41
N LEU A 204 -6.38 2.73 11.33
CA LEU A 204 -7.20 3.15 12.48
C LEU A 204 -8.44 3.93 12.04
N SER A 205 -8.29 4.91 11.13
CA SER A 205 -9.40 5.76 10.69
C SER A 205 -10.44 5.01 9.85
N SER A 206 -10.05 3.92 9.18
CA SER A 206 -10.97 3.05 8.44
C SER A 206 -12.02 2.37 9.36
N SER A 207 -11.76 2.30 10.67
CA SER A 207 -12.66 1.68 11.65
C SER A 207 -13.85 2.57 12.03
N ASP A 208 -13.75 3.89 11.86
CA ASP A 208 -14.74 4.87 12.33
C ASP A 208 -15.70 5.38 11.23
N GLY A 209 -15.94 4.59 10.18
CA GLY A 209 -17.00 4.88 9.20
C GLY A 209 -16.73 6.12 8.31
N MET A 210 -15.50 6.62 8.31
CA MET A 210 -15.07 7.72 7.46
C MET A 210 -14.35 7.16 6.23
N VAL A 211 -15.11 6.96 5.14
CA VAL A 211 -14.58 6.55 3.82
C VAL A 211 -13.75 7.68 3.16
N ASP A 212 -13.58 8.83 3.82
CA ASP A 212 -12.81 9.97 3.31
C ASP A 212 -11.37 9.96 3.84
N LEU A 213 -10.54 9.06 3.31
CA LEU A 213 -9.09 9.31 3.15
C LEU A 213 -8.43 8.39 2.10
N PHE A 214 -9.01 8.28 0.91
CA PHE A 214 -8.32 7.65 -0.24
C PHE A 214 -7.99 8.64 -1.37
N ALA A 215 -7.64 9.88 -1.02
CA ALA A 215 -6.87 10.76 -1.90
C ALA A 215 -5.37 10.46 -1.74
N GLY A 216 -4.94 9.27 -2.20
CA GLY A 216 -3.54 8.88 -2.06
C GLY A 216 -3.28 7.38 -2.21
N ALA A 217 -3.98 6.70 -3.11
CA ALA A 217 -3.60 5.34 -3.53
C ALA A 217 -2.38 5.41 -4.47
N ALA A 218 -1.27 5.85 -3.91
CA ALA A 218 0.09 5.67 -4.40
C ALA A 218 1.00 5.28 -3.21
N SER A 219 0.42 4.82 -2.08
CA SER A 219 1.14 4.75 -0.81
C SER A 219 2.16 3.63 -0.76
N LEU A 220 1.86 2.41 -1.21
CA LEU A 220 2.89 1.34 -1.22
C LEU A 220 4.04 1.62 -2.18
N HIS A 221 3.71 2.10 -3.39
CA HIS A 221 4.72 2.56 -4.34
C HIS A 221 5.59 3.66 -3.75
N ARG A 222 4.97 4.64 -3.05
CA ARG A 222 5.70 5.71 -2.39
C ARG A 222 6.41 5.27 -1.13
N ILE A 223 5.99 4.20 -0.43
CA ILE A 223 6.67 3.64 0.76
C ILE A 223 7.93 2.91 0.32
N GLU A 224 7.85 2.12 -0.74
CA GLU A 224 9.01 1.50 -1.38
C GLU A 224 9.93 2.59 -1.95
N GLU A 225 9.43 3.49 -2.80
CA GLU A 225 10.21 4.63 -3.31
C GLU A 225 10.80 5.48 -2.18
N ALA A 226 10.08 5.66 -1.07
CA ALA A 226 10.54 6.36 0.12
C ALA A 226 11.69 5.59 0.79
N PHE A 227 11.50 4.32 1.11
CA PHE A 227 12.52 3.47 1.71
C PHE A 227 13.79 3.43 0.85
N PHE A 228 13.62 3.30 -0.47
CA PHE A 228 14.73 3.27 -1.41
C PHE A 228 15.32 4.66 -1.72
N ALA A 229 14.55 5.74 -1.66
CA ALA A 229 15.07 7.11 -1.72
C ALA A 229 15.85 7.46 -0.45
N SER A 230 15.47 6.92 0.70
CA SER A 230 16.19 7.05 1.96
C SER A 230 17.52 6.29 1.93
N LEU A 231 17.53 5.07 1.35
CA LEU A 231 18.76 4.32 1.07
C LEU A 231 19.67 5.03 0.04
N ARG A 232 19.11 5.63 -1.02
CA ARG A 232 19.86 6.50 -1.95
C ARG A 232 20.39 7.76 -1.25
N GLY A 233 19.63 8.36 -0.34
CA GLY A 233 20.08 9.49 0.48
C GLY A 233 21.26 9.11 1.40
N ALA A 234 21.24 7.90 1.97
CA ALA A 234 22.35 7.35 2.74
C ALA A 234 23.59 7.09 1.87
N GLN A 235 23.43 6.68 0.61
CA GLN A 235 24.53 6.58 -0.36
C GLN A 235 25.21 7.93 -0.63
N TYR A 236 24.46 9.04 -0.68
CA TYR A 236 25.03 10.38 -0.88
C TYR A 236 25.67 10.95 0.39
N LEU A 237 25.09 10.68 1.56
CA LEU A 237 25.68 11.09 2.85
C LEU A 237 26.98 10.34 3.16
N GLY A 238 27.10 9.07 2.78
CA GLY A 238 28.34 8.28 2.93
C GLY A 238 29.49 8.67 1.98
N ARG A 239 29.29 9.63 1.05
CA ARG A 239 30.36 10.25 0.25
C ARG A 239 30.86 11.57 0.81
N VAL A 240 30.21 12.12 1.84
CA VAL A 240 30.51 13.44 2.43
C VAL A 240 31.12 13.32 3.83
N LEU A 241 31.16 12.11 4.41
CA LEU A 241 31.94 11.74 5.59
C LEU A 241 33.11 10.85 5.16
#